data_AF-P0CF75-F1
#
_entry.id   AF-P0CF75-F1
#
_cell.length_a   1.000
_cell.length_b   1.000
_cell.length_c   1.000
_cell.angle_alpha   90.00
_cell.angle_beta   90.00
_cell.angle_gamma   90.00
#
_symmetry.space_group_name_H-M   'P 1'
#
loop_
_entity.id
_entity.type
_entity.pdbx_description
1 polymer ?
#
loop_
_entity_poly.entity_id
_entity_poly.type
_entity_poly.pdbx_seq_one_letter_code
_entity_poly.pdbx_strand_id
1 'polypeptide(L)'
;MSRPRNNPQTSSPQDSTKDGSSFHYFQGRFELSGKSRQYPADALEPQPGIGDVKVIEKATKSMLDPAQRSHFYLVTPSLVFLCFIFDGLHKALLSVGVSKRSNIVIGNENKETGTLYASKFEDVLPTFTALEMSSILRHCCDLIGIAAGSSDPICTNSLQVQRQFKAMMISIGRPLHSESADLLISYNAGPAIDWINSRPWVGGLMFTFLFGEFESPACELLDQVKVVASKAQMMTYYTVRMFLDQCVDGSTALPAVVLEIPVFEQKKPLAKKVLGDFFEFGGVLRHPVIGVLSPQMFPNLATAANYWAKRRNSTFSGFEALDIIPGSTITFPVLQMASAQKISRGSDMDPYTLNILRGYGISGFE
;
A
#
# COMPACT_ATOMS: atom_id res chain seq x y z
N MET A 1 -12.05 19.88 -55.28
CA MET A 1 -11.57 20.89 -56.25
C MET A 1 -10.05 20.82 -56.25
N SER A 2 -9.45 19.95 -57.06
CA SER A 2 -9.01 20.16 -58.46
C SER A 2 -7.57 20.72 -58.52
N ARG A 3 -6.52 19.88 -58.54
CA ARG A 3 -5.85 19.20 -59.69
C ARG A 3 -4.77 20.07 -60.38
N PRO A 4 -3.86 19.51 -61.21
CA PRO A 4 -2.45 19.22 -60.89
C PRO A 4 -1.50 19.83 -61.95
N ARG A 5 -0.24 19.37 -62.07
CA ARG A 5 0.54 19.59 -63.31
C ARG A 5 1.38 18.37 -63.71
N ASN A 6 1.38 18.13 -65.02
CA ASN A 6 1.64 16.90 -65.75
C ASN A 6 3.11 16.68 -66.17
N ASN A 7 3.39 15.40 -66.48
CA ASN A 7 4.51 14.80 -67.24
C ASN A 7 4.91 15.51 -68.56
N PRO A 8 6.04 15.09 -69.17
CA PRO A 8 5.94 14.23 -70.36
C PRO A 8 6.95 13.05 -70.45
N GLN A 9 6.53 12.03 -71.21
CA GLN A 9 7.23 10.81 -71.69
C GLN A 9 8.36 11.17 -72.69
N THR A 10 9.40 10.38 -72.98
CA THR A 10 9.57 9.08 -73.71
C THR A 10 11.11 8.84 -73.75
N SER A 11 11.74 7.66 -73.82
CA SER A 11 11.67 6.54 -74.78
C SER A 11 12.67 5.43 -74.38
N SER A 12 12.33 4.17 -74.62
CA SER A 12 13.12 2.95 -74.33
C SER A 12 14.28 2.69 -75.32
N PRO A 13 15.20 1.76 -75.00
CA PRO A 13 15.32 0.57 -75.87
C PRO A 13 15.42 -0.78 -75.11
N GLN A 14 14.93 -1.83 -75.79
CA GLN A 14 15.08 -3.25 -75.46
C GLN A 14 16.56 -3.67 -75.50
N ASP A 15 17.02 -4.59 -74.64
CA ASP A 15 16.96 -6.05 -74.81
C ASP A 15 17.86 -6.76 -73.78
N SER A 16 17.65 -8.07 -73.61
CA SER A 16 18.43 -9.08 -72.87
C SER A 16 18.02 -9.40 -71.41
N THR A 17 17.08 -10.34 -71.34
CA THR A 17 17.00 -11.48 -70.41
C THR A 17 18.12 -11.64 -69.36
N LYS A 18 17.74 -11.54 -68.07
CA LYS A 18 18.12 -12.48 -67.01
C LYS A 18 17.20 -12.33 -65.79
N ASP A 19 16.53 -13.43 -65.49
CA ASP A 19 16.02 -13.88 -64.20
C ASP A 19 15.12 -12.97 -63.37
N GLY A 20 13.82 -13.29 -63.44
CA GLY A 20 12.88 -12.95 -62.38
C GLY A 20 13.22 -13.74 -61.11
N SER A 21 13.60 -13.04 -60.06
CA SER A 21 13.41 -13.46 -58.66
C SER A 21 14.07 -12.41 -57.79
N SER A 22 13.32 -11.76 -56.90
CA SER A 22 13.82 -11.12 -55.66
C SER A 22 12.86 -10.02 -55.15
N PHE A 23 11.56 -10.32 -55.04
CA PHE A 23 10.69 -9.57 -54.12
C PHE A 23 9.78 -10.47 -53.26
N HIS A 24 10.01 -11.79 -53.29
CA HIS A 24 9.38 -12.75 -52.39
C HIS A 24 10.16 -12.98 -51.07
N TYR A 25 11.27 -12.27 -50.85
CA TYR A 25 12.17 -12.53 -49.70
C TYR A 25 11.69 -11.97 -48.34
N PHE A 26 10.56 -11.24 -48.30
CA PHE A 26 10.01 -10.70 -47.04
C PHE A 26 8.64 -11.28 -46.65
N GLN A 27 8.26 -12.43 -47.21
CA GLN A 27 7.03 -13.13 -46.81
C GLN A 27 7.32 -14.14 -45.69
N GLY A 28 7.93 -13.67 -44.60
CA GLY A 28 8.13 -14.48 -43.39
C GLY A 28 6.80 -14.65 -42.65
N ARG A 29 6.27 -15.88 -42.57
CA ARG A 29 5.18 -16.19 -41.64
C ARG A 29 5.71 -16.05 -40.22
N PHE A 30 5.18 -15.09 -39.48
CA PHE A 30 5.45 -14.93 -38.05
C PHE A 30 4.49 -15.84 -37.27
N GLU A 31 4.92 -17.07 -36.97
CA GLU A 31 4.22 -17.95 -36.03
C GLU A 31 4.94 -17.89 -34.68
N LEU A 32 4.27 -17.32 -33.67
CA LEU A 32 4.75 -17.36 -32.30
C LEU A 32 4.66 -18.82 -31.80
N SER A 33 5.77 -19.34 -31.30
CA SER A 33 5.87 -20.74 -30.85
C SER A 33 4.96 -21.14 -29.67
N GLY A 34 4.24 -20.19 -29.07
CA GLY A 34 3.48 -20.38 -27.83
C GLY A 34 4.34 -20.59 -26.58
N LYS A 35 5.67 -20.62 -26.71
CA LYS A 35 6.59 -20.75 -25.57
C LYS A 35 6.77 -19.40 -24.88
N SER A 36 6.54 -19.37 -23.57
CA SER A 36 6.85 -18.24 -22.69
C SER A 36 8.15 -18.51 -21.92
N ARG A 37 8.80 -17.42 -21.46
CA ARG A 37 9.97 -17.53 -20.59
C ARG A 37 9.58 -18.21 -19.29
N GLN A 38 10.24 -19.31 -18.95
CA GLN A 38 10.11 -19.98 -17.65
C GLN A 38 11.02 -19.32 -16.62
N TYR A 39 10.55 -19.23 -15.38
CA TYR A 39 11.38 -18.74 -14.27
C TYR A 39 12.40 -19.82 -13.88
N PRO A 40 13.67 -19.45 -13.65
CA PRO A 40 14.64 -20.37 -13.07
C PRO A 40 14.23 -20.71 -11.63
N ALA A 41 14.46 -21.96 -11.20
CA ALA A 41 14.12 -22.41 -9.85
C ALA A 41 14.97 -21.73 -8.76
N ASP A 42 16.25 -21.44 -9.08
CA ASP A 42 17.27 -21.10 -8.08
C ASP A 42 17.97 -19.76 -8.36
N ALA A 43 17.24 -18.75 -8.86
CA ALA A 43 17.82 -17.41 -8.96
C ALA A 43 18.09 -16.87 -7.54
N LEU A 44 19.38 -16.79 -7.18
CA LEU A 44 19.83 -16.08 -5.99
C LEU A 44 19.60 -14.59 -6.18
N GLU A 45 18.41 -14.13 -5.79
CA GLU A 45 18.10 -12.71 -5.75
C GLU A 45 18.84 -12.03 -4.58
N PRO A 46 19.31 -10.78 -4.74
CA PRO A 46 19.87 -10.03 -3.63
C PRO A 46 18.85 -9.84 -2.49
N GLN A 47 19.31 -10.00 -1.25
CA GLN A 47 18.52 -9.94 -0.04
C GLN A 47 19.14 -8.97 0.99
N PRO A 48 18.29 -8.38 1.86
CA PRO A 48 18.80 -7.61 2.98
C PRO A 48 19.37 -8.51 4.07
N GLY A 49 20.18 -7.90 4.93
CA GLY A 49 20.68 -8.52 6.16
C GLY A 49 20.49 -7.64 7.38
N ILE A 50 20.43 -8.24 8.57
CA ILE A 50 20.27 -7.52 9.84
C ILE A 50 21.51 -7.52 10.74
N GLY A 51 22.60 -8.17 10.31
CA GLY A 51 23.84 -8.26 11.07
C GLY A 51 23.70 -9.10 12.35
N ASP A 52 24.72 -9.04 13.22
CA ASP A 52 24.64 -9.65 14.55
C ASP A 52 24.05 -8.67 15.57
N VAL A 53 23.28 -9.19 16.53
CA VAL A 53 22.64 -8.38 17.58
C VAL A 53 23.66 -7.58 18.38
N LYS A 54 24.86 -8.16 18.61
CA LYS A 54 25.93 -7.52 19.38
C LYS A 54 26.50 -6.26 18.72
N VAL A 55 26.26 -6.08 17.42
CA VAL A 55 26.78 -4.95 16.63
C VAL A 55 25.65 -4.08 16.07
N ILE A 56 24.41 -4.25 16.52
CA ILE A 56 23.26 -3.54 15.94
C ILE A 56 23.38 -2.03 16.11
N GLU A 57 23.89 -1.56 17.24
CA GLU A 57 24.14 -0.13 17.49
C GLU A 57 25.21 0.42 16.54
N LYS A 58 26.30 -0.33 16.35
CA LYS A 58 27.39 0.03 15.41
C LYS A 58 26.89 0.10 13.98
N ALA A 59 26.09 -0.89 13.58
CA ALA A 59 25.45 -0.93 12.26
C ALA A 59 24.53 0.27 12.09
N THR A 60 23.64 0.54 13.05
CA THR A 60 22.71 1.69 13.03
C THR A 60 23.45 3.00 12.89
N LYS A 61 24.48 3.26 13.70
CA LYS A 61 25.28 4.49 13.62
C LYS A 61 25.97 4.62 12.27
N SER A 62 26.53 3.52 11.75
CA SER A 62 27.19 3.49 10.45
C SER A 62 26.21 3.77 9.32
N MET A 63 25.00 3.24 9.42
CA MET A 63 23.92 3.43 8.46
C MET A 63 23.32 4.84 8.50
N LEU A 64 23.74 5.76 9.38
CA LEU A 64 23.38 7.17 9.25
C LEU A 64 24.17 7.88 8.14
N ASP A 65 25.31 7.33 7.75
CA ASP A 65 26.13 7.82 6.64
C ASP A 65 25.58 7.29 5.29
N PRO A 66 25.14 8.16 4.35
CA PRO A 66 24.67 7.74 3.03
C PRO A 66 25.69 6.90 2.26
N ALA A 67 26.99 7.21 2.39
CA ALA A 67 28.05 6.48 1.69
C ALA A 67 28.21 5.05 2.20
N GLN A 68 27.95 4.83 3.49
CA GLN A 68 27.96 3.49 4.05
C GLN A 68 26.70 2.71 3.69
N ARG A 69 25.52 3.34 3.73
CA ARG A 69 24.25 2.69 3.35
C ARG A 69 24.27 2.16 1.92
N SER A 70 24.85 2.91 0.98
CA SER A 70 24.86 2.56 -0.44
C SER A 70 25.67 1.29 -0.77
N HIS A 71 26.52 0.82 0.15
CA HIS A 71 27.25 -0.44 -0.02
C HIS A 71 26.35 -1.67 0.07
N PHE A 72 25.19 -1.57 0.73
CA PHE A 72 24.34 -2.72 1.05
C PHE A 72 23.04 -2.71 0.26
N TYR A 73 22.33 -3.84 0.27
CA TYR A 73 20.99 -3.93 -0.27
C TYR A 73 20.08 -2.84 0.33
N LEU A 74 19.26 -2.22 -0.51
CA LEU A 74 18.54 -0.97 -0.19
C LEU A 74 17.64 -1.06 1.05
N VAL A 75 17.16 -2.26 1.40
CA VAL A 75 16.28 -2.53 2.54
C VAL A 75 17.05 -2.75 3.85
N THR A 76 18.34 -3.12 3.78
CA THR A 76 19.19 -3.44 4.95
C THR A 76 19.21 -2.35 6.01
N PRO A 77 19.46 -1.06 5.68
CA PRO A 77 19.48 -0.01 6.70
C PRO A 77 18.15 0.11 7.46
N SER A 78 17.01 -0.02 6.75
CA SER A 78 15.69 0.06 7.36
C SER A 78 15.43 -1.08 8.37
N LEU A 79 15.84 -2.31 8.05
CA LEU A 79 15.70 -3.43 9.00
C LEU A 79 16.64 -3.28 10.21
N VAL A 80 17.85 -2.77 10.00
CA VAL A 80 18.80 -2.47 11.08
C VAL A 80 18.22 -1.41 12.02
N PHE A 81 17.64 -0.33 11.48
CA PHE A 81 16.96 0.70 12.28
C PHE A 81 15.79 0.13 13.08
N LEU A 82 14.95 -0.72 12.48
CA LEU A 82 13.88 -1.40 13.21
C LEU A 82 14.42 -2.26 14.36
N CYS A 83 15.47 -3.06 14.12
CA CYS A 83 16.08 -3.90 15.15
C CYS A 83 16.72 -3.11 16.28
N PHE A 84 17.17 -1.88 16.00
CA PHE A 84 17.71 -0.97 17.00
C PHE A 84 16.62 -0.33 17.87
N ILE A 85 15.46 -0.01 17.28
CA ILE A 85 14.33 0.60 18.02
C ILE A 85 13.54 -0.44 18.82
N PHE A 86 13.33 -1.64 18.28
CA PHE A 86 12.48 -2.66 18.89
C PHE A 86 13.32 -3.80 19.48
N ASP A 87 13.43 -3.84 20.80
CA ASP A 87 14.08 -4.96 21.48
C ASP A 87 13.40 -6.30 21.15
N GLY A 88 14.19 -7.36 21.02
CA GLY A 88 13.73 -8.69 20.62
C GLY A 88 13.41 -8.86 19.12
N LEU A 89 13.21 -7.78 18.35
CA LEU A 89 12.86 -7.87 16.93
C LEU A 89 13.93 -8.57 16.10
N HIS A 90 15.21 -8.34 16.41
CA HIS A 90 16.33 -9.03 15.74
C HIS A 90 16.18 -10.55 15.80
N LYS A 91 15.90 -11.10 16.99
CA LYS A 91 15.69 -12.53 17.21
C LYS A 91 14.44 -13.03 16.49
N ALA A 92 13.37 -12.25 16.49
CA ALA A 92 12.14 -12.58 15.77
C ALA A 92 12.37 -12.66 14.25
N LEU A 93 13.08 -11.69 13.66
CA LEU A 93 13.41 -11.68 12.23
C LEU A 93 14.31 -12.86 11.84
N LEU A 94 15.30 -13.23 12.66
CA LEU A 94 16.09 -14.45 12.43
C LEU A 94 15.22 -15.70 12.42
N SER A 95 14.25 -15.80 13.35
CA SER A 95 13.39 -16.99 13.47
C SER A 95 12.48 -17.22 12.26
N VAL A 96 12.16 -16.15 11.52
CA VAL A 96 11.35 -16.20 10.29
C VAL A 96 12.19 -16.22 9.01
N GLY A 97 13.51 -16.37 9.14
CA GLY A 97 14.43 -16.58 8.02
C GLY A 97 15.09 -15.34 7.44
N VAL A 98 15.01 -14.17 8.10
CA VAL A 98 15.79 -12.99 7.66
C VAL A 98 17.28 -13.24 7.91
N SER A 99 18.10 -13.05 6.88
CA SER A 99 19.54 -13.32 6.95
C SER A 99 20.27 -12.34 7.87
N LYS A 100 21.32 -12.81 8.53
CA LYS A 100 22.32 -11.93 9.16
C LYS A 100 23.16 -11.20 8.11
N ARG A 101 23.31 -11.77 6.92
CA ARG A 101 24.17 -11.25 5.86
C ARG A 101 23.37 -10.47 4.84
N SER A 102 23.86 -9.31 4.45
CA SER A 102 23.29 -8.48 3.38
C SER A 102 24.12 -8.64 2.12
N ASN A 103 23.48 -8.66 0.95
CA ASN A 103 24.21 -8.49 -0.30
C ASN A 103 24.88 -7.12 -0.36
N ILE A 104 26.08 -7.10 -0.94
CA ILE A 104 26.84 -5.90 -1.26
C ILE A 104 26.46 -5.45 -2.68
N VAL A 105 26.06 -4.19 -2.83
CA VAL A 105 25.64 -3.61 -4.11
C VAL A 105 26.84 -3.05 -4.88
N ILE A 106 27.82 -2.48 -4.17
CA ILE A 106 29.00 -1.88 -4.78
C ILE A 106 30.06 -2.97 -5.02
N GLY A 107 30.44 -3.18 -6.28
CA GLY A 107 31.46 -4.15 -6.68
C GLY A 107 30.96 -5.30 -7.56
N ASN A 108 29.64 -5.38 -7.83
CA ASN A 108 29.01 -6.31 -8.78
C ASN A 108 29.26 -7.81 -8.51
N GLU A 109 29.66 -8.14 -7.30
CA GLU A 109 29.75 -9.51 -6.83
C GLU A 109 28.57 -9.70 -5.89
N ASN A 110 27.70 -10.68 -6.14
CA ASN A 110 26.62 -11.09 -5.22
C ASN A 110 27.17 -11.64 -3.88
N LYS A 111 28.27 -11.08 -3.38
CA LYS A 111 28.85 -11.33 -2.08
C LYS A 111 27.90 -10.82 -1.01
N GLU A 112 27.82 -11.59 0.04
CA GLU A 112 27.07 -11.26 1.24
C GLU A 112 28.04 -10.99 2.38
N THR A 113 27.72 -10.04 3.25
CA THR A 113 28.51 -9.75 4.45
C THR A 113 27.60 -9.60 5.66
N GLY A 114 28.07 -10.11 6.81
CA GLY A 114 27.43 -9.86 8.11
C GLY A 114 27.95 -8.58 8.80
N THR A 115 29.02 -7.98 8.28
CA THR A 115 29.63 -6.77 8.84
C THR A 115 28.96 -5.55 8.22
N LEU A 116 27.96 -5.01 8.93
CA LEU A 116 27.13 -3.89 8.47
C LEU A 116 27.58 -2.53 9.00
N TYR A 117 28.75 -2.45 9.63
CA TYR A 117 29.29 -1.22 10.21
C TYR A 117 30.62 -0.83 9.56
N ALA A 118 30.94 0.46 9.61
CA ALA A 118 32.22 0.97 9.12
C ALA A 118 33.36 0.64 10.10
N SER A 119 34.56 0.39 9.58
CA SER A 119 35.75 0.00 10.39
C SER A 119 36.04 0.93 11.58
N LYS A 120 35.70 2.22 11.48
CA LYS A 120 35.82 3.20 12.58
C LYS A 120 35.05 2.83 13.86
N PHE A 121 34.09 1.91 13.79
CA PHE A 121 33.31 1.41 14.94
C PHE A 121 33.73 0.01 15.40
N GLU A 122 34.79 -0.58 14.85
CA GLU A 122 35.23 -1.92 15.21
C GLU A 122 35.50 -2.04 16.73
N ASP A 123 36.24 -1.09 17.30
CA ASP A 123 36.61 -1.08 18.71
C ASP A 123 35.93 0.04 19.52
N VAL A 124 34.95 0.74 18.94
CA VAL A 124 34.31 1.92 19.55
C VAL A 124 32.80 1.73 19.63
N LEU A 125 32.23 1.95 20.83
CA LEU A 125 30.79 2.02 21.01
C LEU A 125 30.28 3.38 20.51
N PRO A 126 29.30 3.42 19.59
CA PRO A 126 28.79 4.67 19.07
C PRO A 126 27.96 5.41 20.11
N THR A 127 27.98 6.74 20.06
CA THR A 127 27.01 7.60 20.77
C THR A 127 26.03 8.19 19.76
N PHE A 128 24.76 8.27 20.13
CA PHE A 128 23.72 8.88 19.30
C PHE A 128 23.34 10.24 19.86
N THR A 129 23.32 11.26 19.01
CA THR A 129 22.70 12.54 19.35
C THR A 129 21.18 12.38 19.40
N ALA A 130 20.51 13.25 20.15
CA ALA A 130 19.05 13.25 20.18
C ALA A 130 18.42 13.47 18.80
N LEU A 131 19.09 14.23 17.92
CA LEU A 131 18.63 14.47 16.55
C LEU A 131 18.75 13.23 15.67
N GLU A 132 19.83 12.46 15.83
CA GLU A 132 20.00 11.17 15.15
C GLU A 132 18.93 10.17 15.59
N MET A 133 18.66 10.06 16.90
CA MET A 133 17.57 9.21 17.40
C MET A 133 16.21 9.61 16.82
N SER A 134 15.88 10.91 16.82
CA SER A 134 14.63 11.39 16.23
C SER A 134 14.57 11.19 14.72
N SER A 135 15.70 11.25 14.01
CA SER A 135 15.74 10.99 12.57
C SER A 135 15.53 9.51 12.24
N ILE A 136 16.08 8.61 13.07
CA ILE A 136 15.80 7.17 12.98
C ILE A 136 14.32 6.90 13.25
N LEU A 137 13.76 7.50 14.30
CA LEU A 137 12.32 7.40 14.60
C LEU A 137 11.46 7.94 13.46
N ARG A 138 11.87 9.01 12.79
CA ARG A 138 11.17 9.53 11.61
C ARG A 138 11.15 8.50 10.49
N HIS A 139 12.30 7.93 10.15
CA HIS A 139 12.40 6.88 9.15
C HIS A 139 11.52 5.66 9.50
N CYS A 140 11.51 5.24 10.76
CA CYS A 140 10.64 4.16 11.23
C CYS A 140 9.16 4.56 11.26
N CYS A 141 8.82 5.83 11.44
CA CYS A 141 7.46 6.35 11.31
C CYS A 141 6.99 6.30 9.85
N ASP A 142 7.88 6.52 8.89
CA ASP A 142 7.53 6.36 7.47
C ASP A 142 7.20 4.89 7.15
N LEU A 143 7.77 3.92 7.89
CA LEU A 143 7.40 2.50 7.78
C LEU A 143 5.94 2.20 8.22
N ILE A 144 5.16 3.19 8.69
CA ILE A 144 3.69 3.09 8.82
C ILE A 144 3.02 2.61 7.51
N GLY A 145 3.65 2.82 6.35
CA GLY A 145 3.19 2.26 5.08
C GLY A 145 3.04 0.71 5.09
N ILE A 146 3.73 0.00 6.00
CA ILE A 146 3.50 -1.45 6.21
C ILE A 146 2.05 -1.70 6.66
N ALA A 147 1.52 -0.88 7.58
CA ALA A 147 0.13 -0.99 8.02
C ALA A 147 -0.85 -0.63 6.89
N ALA A 148 -0.53 0.38 6.08
CA ALA A 148 -1.34 0.73 4.90
C ALA A 148 -1.31 -0.36 3.81
N GLY A 149 -0.26 -1.20 3.78
CA GLY A 149 -0.05 -2.22 2.75
C GLY A 149 0.50 -1.66 1.43
N SER A 150 0.89 -0.38 1.39
CA SER A 150 1.46 0.29 0.22
C SER A 150 2.51 1.32 0.64
N SER A 151 3.53 1.49 -0.20
CA SER A 151 4.54 2.54 -0.07
C SER A 151 4.13 3.89 -0.71
N ASP A 152 3.02 3.95 -1.46
CA ASP A 152 2.62 5.15 -2.21
C ASP A 152 2.48 6.42 -1.33
N PRO A 153 1.84 6.36 -0.13
CA PRO A 153 1.74 7.55 0.72
C PRO A 153 3.10 8.06 1.20
N ILE A 154 4.11 7.19 1.27
CA ILE A 154 5.46 7.53 1.72
C ILE A 154 6.29 8.09 0.57
N CYS A 155 6.21 7.44 -0.60
CA CYS A 155 6.86 7.90 -1.83
C CYS A 155 6.37 9.30 -2.26
N THR A 156 5.15 9.69 -1.88
CA THR A 156 4.57 11.01 -2.15
C THR A 156 4.77 12.04 -1.02
N ASN A 157 5.53 11.71 0.02
CA ASN A 157 5.77 12.56 1.20
C ASN A 157 4.45 13.06 1.82
N SER A 158 3.51 12.14 2.06
CA SER A 158 2.16 12.46 2.52
C SER A 158 2.17 13.33 3.79
N LEU A 159 1.41 14.43 3.73
CA LEU A 159 1.16 15.32 4.86
C LEU A 159 0.59 14.57 6.08
N GLN A 160 -0.12 13.46 5.86
CA GLN A 160 -0.65 12.65 6.96
C GLN A 160 0.49 12.00 7.76
N VAL A 161 1.51 11.47 7.10
CA VAL A 161 2.66 10.83 7.77
C VAL A 161 3.47 11.86 8.55
N GLN A 162 3.67 13.05 7.97
CA GLN A 162 4.32 14.17 8.67
C GLN A 162 3.55 14.58 9.93
N ARG A 163 2.21 14.59 9.88
CA ARG A 163 1.36 14.88 11.05
C ARG A 163 1.50 13.80 12.13
N GLN A 164 1.56 12.53 11.76
CA GLN A 164 1.79 11.42 12.72
C GLN A 164 3.16 11.56 13.38
N PHE A 165 4.22 11.81 12.61
CA PHE A 165 5.56 12.05 13.14
C PHE A 165 5.59 13.24 14.10
N LYS A 166 4.92 14.34 13.74
CA LYS A 166 4.80 15.52 14.60
C LYS A 166 4.07 15.21 15.91
N ALA A 167 2.97 14.45 15.86
CA ALA A 167 2.25 14.03 17.06
C ALA A 167 3.14 13.18 17.98
N MET A 168 3.87 12.22 17.41
CA MET A 168 4.84 11.39 18.16
C MET A 168 5.93 12.22 18.83
N MET A 169 6.53 13.18 18.11
CA MET A 169 7.56 14.05 18.69
C MET A 169 7.03 14.92 19.84
N ILE A 170 5.76 15.33 19.77
CA ILE A 170 5.09 16.02 20.89
C ILE A 170 4.95 15.06 22.09
N SER A 171 4.47 13.83 21.87
CA SER A 171 4.30 12.83 22.95
C SER A 171 5.61 12.46 23.65
N ILE A 172 6.72 12.36 22.92
CA ILE A 172 8.06 12.08 23.48
C ILE A 172 8.69 13.32 24.15
N GLY A 173 8.01 14.48 24.12
CA GLY A 173 8.52 15.72 24.72
C GLY A 173 9.63 16.41 23.91
N ARG A 174 9.71 16.15 22.60
CA ARG A 174 10.70 16.72 21.67
C ARG A 174 10.04 17.43 20.48
N PRO A 175 9.09 18.37 20.69
CA PRO A 175 8.31 18.96 19.59
C PRO A 175 9.17 19.63 18.52
N LEU A 176 10.29 20.25 18.88
CA LEU A 176 11.20 20.90 17.93
C LEU A 176 11.78 19.92 16.90
N HIS A 177 11.91 18.63 17.27
CA HIS A 177 12.44 17.60 16.37
C HIS A 177 11.44 17.21 15.28
N SER A 178 10.16 17.62 15.36
CA SER A 178 9.19 17.32 14.29
C SER A 178 9.57 17.92 12.95
N GLU A 179 10.34 19.02 12.98
CA GLU A 179 10.76 19.77 11.79
C GLU A 179 12.26 19.60 11.52
N SER A 180 13.09 19.45 12.56
CA SER A 180 14.55 19.36 12.42
C SER A 180 15.12 17.95 12.24
N ALA A 181 14.39 16.88 12.56
CA ALA A 181 14.89 15.51 12.42
C ALA A 181 14.85 15.05 10.95
N ASP A 182 15.81 15.50 10.15
CA ASP A 182 15.82 15.32 8.69
C ASP A 182 17.06 14.58 8.17
N LEU A 183 17.91 14.02 9.05
CA LEU A 183 19.16 13.35 8.66
C LEU A 183 18.96 12.16 7.70
N LEU A 184 17.77 11.56 7.72
CA LEU A 184 17.36 10.45 6.85
C LEU A 184 16.28 10.84 5.83
N ILE A 185 15.94 12.13 5.67
CA ILE A 185 14.84 12.57 4.80
C ILE A 185 15.03 12.18 3.32
N SER A 186 16.29 12.03 2.89
CA SER A 186 16.64 11.60 1.53
C SER A 186 16.64 10.07 1.34
N TYR A 187 16.54 9.30 2.43
CA TYR A 187 16.52 7.85 2.40
C TYR A 187 15.06 7.35 2.46
N ASN A 188 14.46 7.11 1.29
CA ASN A 188 13.08 6.68 1.18
C ASN A 188 12.86 5.28 1.79
N ALA A 189 11.86 5.13 2.67
CA ALA A 189 11.46 3.88 3.29
C ALA A 189 10.63 2.94 2.39
N GLY A 190 10.12 3.43 1.25
CA GLY A 190 9.27 2.69 0.31
C GLY A 190 9.76 1.28 -0.06
N PRO A 191 11.02 1.10 -0.50
CA PRO A 191 11.57 -0.22 -0.82
C PRO A 191 11.52 -1.20 0.35
N ALA A 192 11.72 -0.73 1.58
CA ALA A 192 11.62 -1.56 2.77
C ALA A 192 10.16 -1.93 3.08
N ILE A 193 9.22 -1.01 2.88
CA ILE A 193 7.78 -1.26 3.02
C ILE A 193 7.35 -2.35 2.04
N ASP A 194 7.70 -2.24 0.77
CA ASP A 194 7.35 -3.23 -0.26
C ASP A 194 7.99 -4.59 0.03
N TRP A 195 9.26 -4.59 0.45
CA TRP A 195 9.96 -5.81 0.80
C TRP A 195 9.32 -6.51 2.00
N ILE A 196 8.97 -5.77 3.07
CA ILE A 196 8.30 -6.32 4.26
C ILE A 196 6.90 -6.79 3.91
N ASN A 197 6.14 -5.99 3.16
CA ASN A 197 4.78 -6.32 2.72
C ASN A 197 4.72 -7.55 1.79
N SER A 198 5.81 -7.95 1.14
CA SER A 198 5.85 -9.19 0.36
C SER A 198 6.17 -10.44 1.20
N ARG A 199 6.53 -10.29 2.48
CA ARG A 199 6.91 -11.43 3.33
C ARG A 199 5.70 -12.17 3.90
N PRO A 200 5.76 -13.51 4.03
CA PRO A 200 4.66 -14.30 4.59
C PRO A 200 4.42 -14.01 6.08
N TRP A 201 5.44 -13.54 6.80
CA TRP A 201 5.38 -13.26 8.23
C TRP A 201 4.89 -11.85 8.59
N VAL A 202 4.60 -10.98 7.61
CA VAL A 202 4.24 -9.57 7.87
C VAL A 202 3.00 -9.42 8.76
N GLY A 203 2.00 -10.31 8.63
CA GLY A 203 0.83 -10.30 9.51
C GLY A 203 1.18 -10.56 10.97
N GLY A 204 2.11 -11.48 11.23
CA GLY A 204 2.62 -11.77 12.58
C GLY A 204 3.51 -10.65 13.13
N LEU A 205 4.28 -9.98 12.27
CA LEU A 205 5.00 -8.77 12.65
C LEU A 205 4.03 -7.67 13.09
N MET A 206 2.99 -7.40 12.29
CA MET A 206 1.98 -6.40 12.60
C MET A 206 1.20 -6.74 13.87
N PHE A 207 0.92 -8.02 14.12
CA PHE A 207 0.33 -8.46 15.39
C PHE A 207 1.21 -8.05 16.58
N THR A 208 2.51 -8.33 16.48
CA THR A 208 3.49 -8.00 17.53
C THR A 208 3.59 -6.49 17.74
N PHE A 209 3.64 -5.70 16.67
CA PHE A 209 3.69 -4.24 16.75
C PHE A 209 2.41 -3.61 17.31
N LEU A 210 1.23 -4.16 17.00
CA LEU A 210 -0.03 -3.58 17.44
C LEU A 210 -0.40 -3.98 18.87
N PHE A 211 0.00 -5.17 19.32
CA PHE A 211 -0.48 -5.73 20.60
C PHE A 211 0.64 -6.11 21.57
N GLY A 212 1.91 -5.93 21.18
CA GLY A 212 3.05 -6.08 22.07
C GLY A 212 3.19 -4.91 23.04
N GLU A 213 3.86 -5.18 24.16
CA GLU A 213 4.25 -4.17 25.14
C GLU A 213 5.65 -3.67 24.80
N PHE A 214 5.79 -2.35 24.66
CA PHE A 214 7.05 -1.71 24.31
C PHE A 214 7.29 -0.49 25.20
N GLU A 215 8.55 -0.20 25.49
CA GLU A 215 8.94 1.00 26.23
C GLU A 215 9.05 2.23 25.32
N SER A 216 8.96 3.42 25.90
CA SER A 216 9.20 4.67 25.17
C SER A 216 10.65 4.72 24.65
N PRO A 217 10.91 5.16 23.41
CA PRO A 217 9.97 5.84 22.49
C PRO A 217 9.23 4.92 21.52
N ALA A 218 9.40 3.59 21.63
CA ALA A 218 8.84 2.63 20.68
C ALA A 218 7.32 2.53 20.80
N CYS A 219 6.76 2.68 22.00
CA CYS A 219 5.30 2.70 22.17
C CYS A 219 4.62 3.90 21.51
N GLU A 220 5.17 5.13 21.60
CA GLU A 220 4.59 6.30 20.94
C GLU A 220 4.62 6.20 19.42
N LEU A 221 5.68 5.57 18.87
CA LEU A 221 5.76 5.23 17.45
C LEU A 221 4.65 4.24 17.06
N LEU A 222 4.47 3.19 17.84
CA LEU A 222 3.45 2.17 17.59
C LEU A 222 2.03 2.70 17.79
N ASP A 223 1.82 3.71 18.62
CA ASP A 223 0.52 4.38 18.72
C ASP A 223 0.14 5.09 17.42
N GLN A 224 1.10 5.70 16.72
CA GLN A 224 0.85 6.25 15.39
C GLN A 224 0.54 5.14 14.36
N VAL A 225 1.25 4.00 14.45
CA VAL A 225 0.99 2.83 13.63
C VAL A 225 -0.42 2.29 13.86
N LYS A 226 -0.88 2.21 15.12
CA LYS A 226 -2.24 1.76 15.47
C LYS A 226 -3.33 2.65 14.88
N VAL A 227 -3.14 3.96 14.90
CA VAL A 227 -4.09 4.92 14.31
C VAL A 227 -4.27 4.66 12.81
N VAL A 228 -3.18 4.36 12.09
CA VAL A 228 -3.25 4.05 10.66
C VAL A 228 -3.72 2.62 10.40
N ALA A 229 -3.37 1.67 11.27
CA ALA A 229 -3.72 0.26 11.10
C ALA A 229 -5.20 -0.02 11.32
N SER A 230 -5.88 0.74 12.18
CA SER A 230 -7.31 0.57 12.42
C SER A 230 -8.07 0.75 11.10
N LYS A 231 -8.82 -0.29 10.70
CA LYS A 231 -9.64 -0.34 9.48
C LYS A 231 -8.85 -0.37 8.17
N ALA A 232 -7.52 -0.31 8.21
CA ALA A 232 -6.69 -0.38 7.02
C ALA A 232 -6.82 -1.74 6.34
N GLN A 233 -6.69 -1.73 5.01
CA GLN A 233 -6.86 -2.90 4.14
C GLN A 233 -8.25 -3.57 4.26
N MET A 234 -9.23 -2.90 4.86
CA MET A 234 -10.63 -3.33 4.96
C MET A 234 -11.59 -2.27 4.40
N MET A 235 -11.08 -1.36 3.56
CA MET A 235 -11.84 -0.21 3.04
C MET A 235 -13.13 -0.64 2.35
N THR A 236 -13.14 -1.69 1.53
CA THR A 236 -14.37 -2.18 0.89
C THR A 236 -15.45 -2.56 1.90
N TYR A 237 -15.09 -3.26 2.98
CA TYR A 237 -16.05 -3.63 4.02
C TYR A 237 -16.67 -2.36 4.65
N TYR A 238 -15.85 -1.37 4.99
CA TYR A 238 -16.34 -0.12 5.57
C TYR A 238 -17.13 0.73 4.57
N THR A 239 -16.75 0.76 3.29
CA THR A 239 -17.50 1.44 2.22
C THR A 239 -18.87 0.80 2.03
N VAL A 240 -18.96 -0.53 2.00
CA VAL A 240 -20.23 -1.26 1.94
C VAL A 240 -21.08 -0.98 3.17
N ARG A 241 -20.49 -0.99 4.38
CA ARG A 241 -21.21 -0.63 5.61
C ARG A 241 -21.77 0.79 5.55
N MET A 242 -20.96 1.77 5.17
CA MET A 242 -21.41 3.16 5.01
C MET A 242 -22.50 3.28 3.96
N PHE A 243 -22.39 2.58 2.83
CA PHE A 243 -23.42 2.53 1.80
C PHE A 243 -24.75 2.00 2.37
N LEU A 244 -24.72 0.88 3.09
CA LEU A 244 -25.94 0.31 3.70
C LEU A 244 -26.49 1.18 4.83
N ASP A 245 -25.66 1.91 5.56
CA ASP A 245 -26.07 2.74 6.70
C ASP A 245 -26.52 4.16 6.26
N GLN A 246 -26.05 4.68 5.11
CA GLN A 246 -26.23 6.09 4.73
C GLN A 246 -26.81 6.32 3.33
N CYS A 247 -26.80 5.33 2.43
CA CYS A 247 -27.35 5.53 1.09
C CYS A 247 -28.88 5.70 1.14
N VAL A 248 -29.36 6.75 0.49
CA VAL A 248 -30.80 7.10 0.37
C VAL A 248 -31.27 7.06 -1.08
N ASP A 249 -30.46 6.47 -1.97
CA ASP A 249 -30.79 6.33 -3.39
C ASP A 249 -31.17 4.89 -3.76
N GLY A 250 -31.81 4.75 -4.92
CA GLY A 250 -32.38 3.52 -5.45
C GLY A 250 -31.38 2.40 -5.71
N SER A 251 -30.07 2.66 -5.69
CA SER A 251 -29.05 1.64 -5.93
C SER A 251 -29.06 0.54 -4.87
N THR A 252 -29.48 0.85 -3.63
CA THR A 252 -29.64 -0.14 -2.55
C THR A 252 -30.78 -1.14 -2.80
N ALA A 253 -31.77 -0.77 -3.63
CA ALA A 253 -32.93 -1.62 -3.97
C ALA A 253 -32.76 -2.39 -5.28
N LEU A 254 -31.61 -2.29 -5.96
CA LEU A 254 -31.34 -3.10 -7.15
C LEU A 254 -31.38 -4.60 -6.78
N PRO A 255 -32.11 -5.45 -7.52
CA PRO A 255 -32.28 -6.86 -7.17
C PRO A 255 -30.96 -7.59 -6.90
N ALA A 256 -29.94 -7.37 -7.73
CA ALA A 256 -28.62 -7.98 -7.56
C ALA A 256 -27.89 -7.52 -6.29
N VAL A 257 -28.08 -6.27 -5.86
CA VAL A 257 -27.55 -5.75 -4.58
C VAL A 257 -28.32 -6.39 -3.41
N VAL A 258 -29.65 -6.39 -3.48
CA VAL A 258 -30.53 -6.93 -2.42
C VAL A 258 -30.24 -8.41 -2.14
N LEU A 259 -29.93 -9.20 -3.17
CA LEU A 259 -29.57 -10.61 -3.00
C LEU A 259 -28.25 -10.82 -2.21
N GLU A 260 -27.30 -9.89 -2.30
CA GLU A 260 -26.01 -9.99 -1.62
C GLU A 260 -26.04 -9.46 -0.17
N ILE A 261 -26.97 -8.55 0.17
CA ILE A 261 -27.04 -7.91 1.50
C ILE A 261 -27.18 -8.95 2.64
N PRO A 262 -28.12 -9.91 2.63
CA PRO A 262 -28.24 -10.89 3.70
C PRO A 262 -27.00 -11.77 3.86
N VAL A 263 -26.35 -12.11 2.75
CA VAL A 263 -25.11 -12.91 2.76
C VAL A 263 -23.98 -12.10 3.40
N PHE A 264 -23.86 -10.82 3.05
CA PHE A 264 -22.87 -9.91 3.65
C PHE A 264 -23.07 -9.78 5.17
N GLU A 265 -24.30 -9.55 5.62
CA GLU A 265 -24.62 -9.45 7.05
C GLU A 265 -24.43 -10.78 7.81
N GLN A 266 -24.50 -11.94 7.15
CA GLN A 266 -24.15 -13.24 7.74
C GLN A 266 -22.63 -13.48 7.85
N LYS A 267 -21.84 -13.03 6.87
CA LYS A 267 -20.38 -13.23 6.86
C LYS A 267 -19.65 -12.34 7.86
N LYS A 268 -20.18 -11.15 8.16
CA LYS A 268 -19.61 -10.23 9.14
C LYS A 268 -19.47 -10.83 10.55
N PRO A 269 -20.52 -11.41 11.17
CA PRO A 269 -20.41 -12.10 12.46
C PRO A 269 -19.39 -13.24 12.45
N LEU A 270 -19.23 -13.96 11.33
CA LEU A 270 -18.22 -15.02 11.22
C LEU A 270 -16.80 -14.46 11.37
N ALA A 271 -16.48 -13.39 10.64
CA ALA A 271 -15.17 -12.75 10.74
C ALA A 271 -14.93 -12.13 12.13
N LYS A 272 -15.95 -11.51 12.72
CA LYS A 272 -15.89 -10.98 14.10
C LYS A 272 -15.70 -12.08 15.15
N LYS A 273 -16.36 -13.23 14.99
CA LYS A 273 -16.22 -14.36 15.91
C LYS A 273 -14.79 -14.91 15.93
N VAL A 274 -14.13 -14.95 14.77
CA VAL A 274 -12.76 -15.47 14.64
C VAL A 274 -11.73 -14.47 15.15
N LEU A 275 -11.88 -13.18 14.84
CA LEU A 275 -10.90 -12.15 15.21
C LEU A 275 -11.12 -11.53 16.59
N GLY A 276 -12.34 -11.61 17.14
CA GLY A 276 -12.71 -10.96 18.39
C GLY A 276 -12.41 -9.46 18.34
N ASP A 277 -11.71 -8.98 19.36
CA ASP A 277 -11.32 -7.57 19.51
C ASP A 277 -10.34 -7.10 18.43
N PHE A 278 -9.67 -8.02 17.73
CA PHE A 278 -8.74 -7.71 16.66
C PHE A 278 -9.42 -7.48 15.30
N PHE A 279 -10.76 -7.54 15.23
CA PHE A 279 -11.49 -7.44 13.97
C PHE A 279 -11.14 -6.19 13.16
N GLU A 280 -10.99 -5.04 13.80
CA GLU A 280 -10.66 -3.78 13.11
C GLU A 280 -9.27 -3.78 12.46
N PHE A 281 -8.38 -4.68 12.87
CA PHE A 281 -7.03 -4.83 12.36
C PHE A 281 -6.88 -6.02 11.41
N GLY A 282 -7.95 -6.78 11.16
CA GLY A 282 -7.87 -8.06 10.46
C GLY A 282 -7.21 -7.99 9.08
N GLY A 283 -7.43 -6.89 8.34
CA GLY A 283 -6.79 -6.64 7.05
C GLY A 283 -5.28 -6.51 7.16
N VAL A 284 -4.80 -5.67 8.08
CA VAL A 284 -3.38 -5.45 8.35
C VAL A 284 -2.68 -6.70 8.88
N LEU A 285 -3.38 -7.49 9.70
CA LEU A 285 -2.91 -8.79 10.18
C LEU A 285 -2.87 -9.86 9.09
N ARG A 286 -3.40 -9.57 7.90
CA ARG A 286 -3.54 -10.50 6.77
C ARG A 286 -4.23 -11.80 7.15
N HIS A 287 -5.18 -11.71 8.07
CA HIS A 287 -5.85 -12.91 8.57
C HIS A 287 -6.76 -13.49 7.46
N PRO A 288 -6.64 -14.78 7.12
CA PRO A 288 -7.37 -15.38 6.00
C PRO A 288 -8.89 -15.20 6.06
N VAL A 289 -9.46 -15.14 7.27
CA VAL A 289 -10.90 -14.92 7.48
C VAL A 289 -11.40 -13.63 6.85
N ILE A 290 -10.57 -12.60 6.70
CA ILE A 290 -10.99 -11.33 6.07
C ILE A 290 -11.36 -11.53 4.60
N GLY A 291 -10.87 -12.58 3.94
CA GLY A 291 -11.26 -12.94 2.57
C GLY A 291 -12.77 -13.12 2.39
N VAL A 292 -13.52 -13.51 3.45
CA VAL A 292 -14.99 -13.64 3.39
C VAL A 292 -15.72 -12.30 3.29
N LEU A 293 -15.01 -11.19 3.51
CA LEU A 293 -15.49 -9.81 3.38
C LEU A 293 -14.90 -9.10 2.16
N SER A 294 -14.20 -9.83 1.27
CA SER A 294 -13.60 -9.25 0.07
C SER A 294 -14.67 -8.80 -0.93
N PRO A 295 -14.40 -7.79 -1.78
CA PRO A 295 -15.31 -7.35 -2.82
C PRO A 295 -15.76 -8.48 -3.76
N GLN A 296 -14.90 -9.48 -3.98
CA GLN A 296 -15.18 -10.62 -4.86
C GLN A 296 -16.31 -11.52 -4.34
N MET A 297 -16.55 -11.52 -3.03
CA MET A 297 -17.68 -12.25 -2.43
C MET A 297 -19.03 -11.55 -2.63
N PHE A 298 -19.01 -10.24 -2.89
CA PHE A 298 -20.18 -9.38 -3.03
C PHE A 298 -20.00 -8.37 -4.18
N PRO A 299 -19.79 -8.86 -5.42
CA PRO A 299 -19.34 -7.99 -6.50
C PRO A 299 -20.38 -6.93 -6.85
N ASN A 300 -21.69 -7.22 -6.78
CA ASN A 300 -22.74 -6.25 -7.10
C ASN A 300 -22.86 -5.19 -6.00
N LEU A 301 -22.86 -5.60 -4.73
CA LEU A 301 -22.95 -4.73 -3.56
C LEU A 301 -21.71 -3.83 -3.43
N ALA A 302 -20.50 -4.39 -3.61
CA ALA A 302 -19.27 -3.63 -3.60
C ALA A 302 -19.20 -2.63 -4.77
N THR A 303 -19.67 -3.01 -5.96
CA THR A 303 -19.78 -2.11 -7.12
C THR A 303 -20.72 -0.94 -6.83
N ALA A 304 -21.92 -1.21 -6.29
CA ALA A 304 -22.88 -0.16 -5.94
C ALA A 304 -22.33 0.77 -4.84
N ALA A 305 -21.70 0.21 -3.81
CA ALA A 305 -21.10 0.97 -2.72
C ALA A 305 -19.94 1.86 -3.19
N ASN A 306 -19.06 1.36 -4.05
CA ASN A 306 -17.97 2.13 -4.63
C ASN A 306 -18.49 3.29 -5.49
N TYR A 307 -19.50 3.03 -6.32
CA TYR A 307 -20.16 4.05 -7.14
C TYR A 307 -20.76 5.17 -6.27
N TRP A 308 -21.50 4.79 -5.23
CA TRP A 308 -22.09 5.73 -4.28
C TRP A 308 -21.02 6.56 -3.55
N ALA A 309 -19.95 5.92 -3.08
CA ALA A 309 -18.86 6.59 -2.36
C ALA A 309 -18.12 7.61 -3.24
N LYS A 310 -17.82 7.26 -4.50
CA LYS A 310 -17.19 8.18 -5.46
C LYS A 310 -18.06 9.40 -5.76
N ARG A 311 -19.39 9.26 -5.76
CA ARG A 311 -20.31 10.39 -5.96
C ARG A 311 -20.46 11.30 -4.75
N ARG A 312 -20.33 10.75 -3.54
CA ARG A 312 -20.51 11.51 -2.28
C ARG A 312 -19.26 12.23 -1.82
N ASN A 313 -18.08 11.67 -2.10
CA ASN A 313 -16.82 12.18 -1.60
C ASN A 313 -15.85 12.42 -2.75
N SER A 314 -15.45 13.68 -2.96
CA SER A 314 -14.32 13.99 -3.86
C SER A 314 -13.04 13.29 -3.42
N THR A 315 -12.86 13.01 -2.13
CA THR A 315 -11.71 12.23 -1.63
C THR A 315 -11.70 10.78 -2.14
N PHE A 316 -12.85 10.20 -2.47
CA PHE A 316 -12.94 8.84 -3.03
C PHE A 316 -12.59 8.78 -4.52
N SER A 317 -12.56 9.91 -5.25
CA SER A 317 -12.18 9.91 -6.66
C SER A 317 -10.70 9.59 -6.88
N GLY A 318 -9.87 9.74 -5.84
CA GLY A 318 -8.45 9.36 -5.86
C GLY A 318 -8.15 7.91 -5.47
N PHE A 319 -9.15 7.14 -5.02
CA PHE A 319 -8.95 5.72 -4.72
C PHE A 319 -9.05 4.89 -6.00
N GLU A 320 -8.01 4.10 -6.29
CA GLU A 320 -7.95 3.12 -7.40
C GLU A 320 -8.88 1.91 -7.21
N ALA A 321 -10.03 2.09 -6.56
CA ALA A 321 -11.05 1.06 -6.53
C ALA A 321 -11.65 0.93 -7.95
N LEU A 322 -11.66 -0.30 -8.49
CA LEU A 322 -12.34 -0.60 -9.75
C LEU A 322 -13.78 -0.10 -9.70
N ASP A 323 -14.20 0.61 -10.75
CA ASP A 323 -15.57 1.11 -10.87
C ASP A 323 -16.59 -0.03 -10.87
N ILE A 324 -16.22 -1.17 -11.46
CA ILE A 324 -17.01 -2.39 -11.52
C ILE A 324 -16.13 -3.54 -11.04
N ILE A 325 -16.57 -4.22 -9.98
CA ILE A 325 -15.87 -5.38 -9.44
C ILE A 325 -16.03 -6.58 -10.41
N PRO A 326 -14.95 -7.32 -10.72
CA PRO A 326 -15.06 -8.54 -11.52
C PRO A 326 -16.11 -9.50 -10.94
N GLY A 327 -17.04 -9.96 -11.80
CA GLY A 327 -18.20 -10.76 -11.40
C GLY A 327 -19.48 -9.96 -11.14
N SER A 328 -19.44 -8.63 -11.16
CA SER A 328 -20.64 -7.80 -11.06
C SER A 328 -21.48 -7.91 -12.33
N THR A 329 -22.79 -8.06 -12.15
CA THR A 329 -23.81 -8.00 -13.21
C THR A 329 -24.38 -6.59 -13.40
N ILE A 330 -24.16 -5.71 -12.43
CA ILE A 330 -24.63 -4.33 -12.47
C ILE A 330 -23.70 -3.49 -13.35
N THR A 331 -24.30 -2.74 -14.28
CA THR A 331 -23.60 -1.80 -15.16
C THR A 331 -23.74 -0.36 -14.68
N PHE A 332 -22.83 0.50 -15.11
CA PHE A 332 -22.84 1.93 -14.76
C PHE A 332 -24.15 2.65 -15.13
N PRO A 333 -24.76 2.44 -16.32
CA PRO A 333 -26.05 3.06 -16.64
C PRO A 333 -27.18 2.65 -15.68
N VAL A 334 -27.20 1.39 -15.22
CA VAL A 334 -28.19 0.91 -14.25
C VAL A 334 -28.01 1.61 -12.90
N LEU A 335 -26.78 1.76 -12.42
CA LEU A 335 -26.50 2.51 -11.19
C LEU A 335 -26.87 3.98 -11.31
N GLN A 336 -26.59 4.61 -12.45
CA GLN A 336 -26.94 5.99 -12.68
C GLN A 336 -28.47 6.19 -12.63
N MET A 337 -29.24 5.33 -13.31
CA MET A 337 -30.71 5.39 -13.26
C MET A 337 -31.25 5.13 -11.84
N ALA A 338 -30.73 4.11 -11.16
CA ALA A 338 -31.17 3.77 -9.81
C ALA A 338 -30.85 4.89 -8.81
N SER A 339 -29.67 5.51 -8.92
CA SER A 339 -29.24 6.60 -8.03
C SER A 339 -30.07 7.88 -8.15
N ALA A 340 -30.88 8.02 -9.21
CA ALA A 340 -31.80 9.13 -9.39
C ALA A 340 -33.11 8.94 -8.60
N GLN A 341 -33.42 7.72 -8.18
CA GLN A 341 -34.59 7.41 -7.37
C GLN A 341 -34.23 7.58 -5.89
N LYS A 342 -35.06 8.26 -5.09
CA LYS A 342 -34.88 8.34 -3.64
C LYS A 342 -35.60 7.18 -2.95
N ILE A 343 -34.99 6.63 -1.91
CA ILE A 343 -35.61 5.68 -0.99
C ILE A 343 -35.80 6.37 0.36
N SER A 344 -37.00 6.21 0.95
CA SER A 344 -37.26 6.67 2.32
C SER A 344 -36.77 5.65 3.33
N ARG A 345 -36.10 6.10 4.39
CA ARG A 345 -35.68 5.25 5.54
C ARG A 345 -36.64 5.33 6.73
N GLY A 346 -37.82 5.95 6.55
CA GLY A 346 -38.72 6.30 7.64
C GLY A 346 -38.32 7.64 8.26
N SER A 347 -39.26 8.58 8.37
CA SER A 347 -39.05 9.90 8.97
C SER A 347 -39.46 9.88 10.44
N ASP A 348 -38.55 9.53 11.33
CA ASP A 348 -38.74 9.69 12.77
C ASP A 348 -38.08 11.02 13.22
N MET A 349 -38.63 12.16 12.77
CA MET A 349 -38.28 13.43 13.40
C MET A 349 -39.14 13.59 14.65
N ASP A 350 -38.50 13.53 15.80
CA ASP A 350 -39.17 13.91 17.03
C ASP A 350 -39.54 15.41 16.99
N PRO A 351 -40.64 15.81 17.64
CA PRO A 351 -41.12 17.20 17.60
C PRO A 351 -40.10 18.23 18.13
N TYR A 352 -39.19 17.82 19.01
CA TYR A 352 -38.18 18.71 19.58
C TYR A 352 -37.12 19.07 18.52
N THR A 353 -36.66 18.09 17.72
CA THR A 353 -35.78 18.34 16.58
C THR A 353 -36.43 19.27 15.55
N LEU A 354 -37.70 19.06 15.22
CA LEU A 354 -38.45 19.92 14.29
C LEU A 354 -38.57 21.35 14.82
N ASN A 355 -38.68 21.54 16.14
CA ASN A 355 -38.69 22.86 16.76
C ASN A 355 -37.31 23.56 16.69
N ILE A 356 -36.21 22.84 16.88
CA ILE A 356 -34.85 23.39 16.68
C ILE A 356 -34.67 23.79 15.22
N LEU A 357 -35.06 22.93 14.27
CA LEU A 357 -34.91 23.19 12.83
C LEU A 357 -35.74 24.39 12.34
N ARG A 358 -36.91 24.64 12.93
CA ARG A 358 -37.67 25.87 12.68
C ARG A 358 -36.86 27.13 13.04
N GLY A 359 -35.96 27.06 14.02
CA GLY A 359 -35.01 28.13 14.36
C GLY A 359 -34.00 28.44 13.24
N TYR A 360 -33.77 27.49 12.32
CA TYR A 360 -32.92 27.66 11.14
C TYR A 360 -33.73 27.82 9.84
N GLY A 361 -35.05 28.07 9.93
CA GLY A 361 -35.92 28.26 8.77
C GLY A 361 -36.33 26.98 8.05
N ILE A 362 -36.06 25.81 8.63
CA ILE A 362 -36.41 24.50 8.07
C ILE A 362 -37.74 24.06 8.66
N SER A 363 -38.82 24.10 7.86
CA SER A 363 -40.18 23.74 8.29
C SER A 363 -40.53 22.26 8.09
N GLY A 364 -39.69 21.50 7.38
CA GLY A 364 -39.86 20.10 7.05
C GLY A 364 -38.88 19.66 5.96
N PHE A 365 -38.90 18.37 5.62
CA PHE A 365 -38.22 17.84 4.43
C PHE A 365 -39.25 17.67 3.30
N GLU A 366 -38.82 17.93 2.05
CA GLU A 366 -39.55 17.57 0.82
C GLU A 366 -39.38 16.09 0.45
#